data_AF-A0A7C9A886-F1
#
_entry.id   AF-A0A7C9A886-F1
#
_cell.length_a   1.000
_cell.length_b   1.000
_cell.length_c   1.000
_cell.angle_alpha   90.00
_cell.angle_beta   90.00
_cell.angle_gamma   90.00
#
_symmetry.space_group_name_H-M   'P 1'
#
loop_
_entity.id
_entity.type
_entity.pdbx_description
1 polymer ?
#
loop_
_entity_poly.entity_id
_entity_poly.type
_entity_poly.pdbx_seq_one_letter_code
_entity_poly.pdbx_strand_id
1 'polypeptide(L)'
;NVSFLRARGIPLENIRKRILENAVPFIRKHEAFKDIATQAEVKWGLSPTSLRYLVAVHVLCCINERTIESKCRVFESFGWDRSHVVSLFRRSPRCFGLGERNIK
;
A
#
# COMPACT_ATOMS: atom_id res chain seq x y z
N ASN A 1 14.39 -6.01 4.11
CA ASN A 1 13.11 -5.89 3.37
C ASN A 1 13.12 -6.57 2.00
N VAL A 2 14.14 -6.40 1.15
CA VAL A 2 14.21 -7.08 -0.16
C VAL A 2 14.12 -8.61 -0.04
N SER A 3 14.94 -9.24 0.80
CA SER A 3 14.91 -10.71 1.00
C SER A 3 13.55 -11.20 1.50
N PHE A 4 12.86 -10.41 2.33
CA PHE A 4 11.51 -10.71 2.82
C PHE A 4 10.46 -10.71 1.70
N LEU A 5 10.52 -9.73 0.79
CA LEU A 5 9.64 -9.68 -0.38
C LEU A 5 9.93 -10.83 -1.36
N ARG A 6 11.22 -11.17 -1.55
CA ARG A 6 11.60 -12.33 -2.37
C ARG A 6 11.08 -13.64 -1.81
N ALA A 7 11.15 -13.83 -0.49
CA ALA A 7 10.60 -15.01 0.18
C ALA A 7 9.08 -15.15 0.03
N ARG A 8 8.37 -14.06 -0.28
CA ARG A 8 6.93 -14.04 -0.62
C ARG A 8 6.63 -14.28 -2.10
N GLY A 9 7.64 -14.65 -2.89
CA GLY A 9 7.49 -14.93 -4.32
C GLY A 9 7.48 -13.70 -5.22
N ILE A 10 7.85 -12.52 -4.72
CA ILE A 10 7.91 -11.31 -5.54
C ILE A 10 9.21 -11.32 -6.37
N PRO A 11 9.13 -11.22 -7.71
CA PRO A 11 10.32 -11.18 -8.57
C PRO A 11 11.25 -10.01 -8.22
N LEU A 12 12.56 -10.25 -8.25
CA LEU A 12 13.57 -9.23 -7.94
C LEU A 12 13.45 -7.99 -8.84
N GLU A 13 13.16 -8.18 -10.12
CA GLU A 13 12.97 -7.07 -11.08
C GLU A 13 11.85 -6.12 -10.68
N ASN A 14 10.75 -6.65 -10.13
CA ASN A 14 9.63 -5.83 -9.67
C ASN A 14 10.00 -5.02 -8.43
N ILE A 15 10.77 -5.62 -7.52
CA ILE A 15 11.30 -4.94 -6.33
C ILE A 15 12.29 -3.85 -6.76
N ARG A 16 13.21 -4.15 -7.68
CA ARG A 16 14.21 -3.21 -8.22
C ARG A 16 13.54 -2.01 -8.86
N LYS A 17 12.55 -2.24 -9.73
CA LYS A 17 11.75 -1.17 -10.35
C LYS A 17 11.14 -0.24 -9.29
N ARG A 18 10.60 -0.80 -8.20
CA ARG A 18 9.97 -0.01 -7.14
C ARG A 18 10.98 0.78 -6.30
N ILE A 19 12.15 0.19 -6.01
CA ILE A 19 13.26 0.87 -5.33
C ILE A 19 13.75 2.06 -6.16
N LEU A 20 13.87 1.90 -7.49
CA LEU A 20 14.27 2.97 -8.40
C LEU A 20 13.24 4.11 -8.45
N GLU A 21 11.94 3.79 -8.34
CA GLU A 21 10.89 4.83 -8.23
C GLU A 21 11.00 5.60 -6.90
N ASN A 22 11.18 4.90 -5.77
CA ASN A 22 11.46 5.52 -4.47
C ASN A 22 11.97 4.45 -3.49
N ALA A 23 13.20 4.63 -3.00
CA ALA A 23 13.86 3.68 -2.11
C ALA A 23 13.42 3.78 -0.63
N VAL A 24 12.84 4.91 -0.20
CA VAL A 24 12.52 5.20 1.20
C VAL A 24 11.65 4.13 1.87
N PRO A 25 10.58 3.58 1.24
CA PRO A 25 9.80 2.49 1.83
C PRO A 25 10.61 1.24 2.17
N PHE A 26 11.65 0.95 1.38
CA PHE A 26 12.42 -0.30 1.48
C PHE A 26 13.54 -0.22 2.52
N ILE A 27 13.97 0.97 2.92
CA ILE A 27 14.99 1.20 3.96
C ILE A 27 14.41 1.37 5.37
N ARG A 28 13.07 1.28 5.53
CA ARG A 28 12.43 1.29 6.86
C ARG A 28 12.93 0.12 7.72
N LYS A 29 12.85 0.30 9.05
CA LYS A 29 13.09 -0.78 10.03
C LYS A 29 12.31 -2.03 9.64
N HIS A 30 12.95 -3.19 9.78
CA HIS A 30 12.44 -4.43 9.22
C HIS A 30 11.09 -4.85 9.84
N GLU A 31 10.94 -4.64 11.14
CA GLU A 31 9.72 -4.92 11.91
C GLU A 31 8.56 -4.06 11.40
N ALA A 32 8.76 -2.75 11.31
CA ALA A 32 7.74 -1.83 10.80
C ALA A 32 7.35 -2.16 9.34
N PHE A 33 8.31 -2.59 8.52
CA PHE A 33 8.02 -3.02 7.15
C PHE A 33 7.16 -4.29 7.12
N LYS A 34 7.45 -5.25 8.01
CA LYS A 34 6.67 -6.48 8.17
C LYS A 34 5.24 -6.19 8.61
N ASP A 35 5.06 -5.28 9.57
CA ASP A 35 3.72 -4.91 10.06
C ASP A 35 2.86 -4.32 8.94
N ILE A 36 3.46 -3.45 8.12
CA ILE A 36 2.80 -2.85 6.95
C ILE A 36 2.47 -3.89 5.89
N ALA A 37 3.40 -4.82 5.62
CA ALA A 37 3.18 -5.94 4.73
C ALA A 37 1.99 -6.81 5.20
N THR A 38 1.94 -7.15 6.49
CA THR A 38 0.82 -7.87 7.11
C THR A 38 -0.48 -7.08 7.02
N GLN A 39 -0.43 -5.75 7.24
CA GLN A 39 -1.61 -4.89 7.09
C GLN A 39 -2.15 -4.91 5.66
N ALA A 40 -1.30 -4.91 4.64
CA ALA A 40 -1.73 -5.05 3.23
C ALA A 40 -2.44 -6.40 2.98
N GLU A 41 -1.99 -7.48 3.61
CA GLU A 41 -2.57 -8.83 3.47
C GLU A 41 -3.90 -8.93 4.22
N VAL A 42 -3.92 -8.58 5.51
CA VAL A 42 -5.05 -8.82 6.42
C VAL A 42 -6.14 -7.75 6.28
N LYS A 43 -5.78 -6.46 6.37
CA LYS A 43 -6.75 -5.34 6.35
C LYS A 43 -7.25 -5.07 4.94
N TRP A 44 -6.35 -5.16 3.97
CA TRP A 44 -6.63 -4.81 2.58
C TRP A 44 -6.81 -6.00 1.66
N GLY A 45 -6.65 -7.24 2.12
CA GLY A 45 -6.91 -8.44 1.32
C GLY A 45 -6.07 -8.55 0.05
N LEU A 46 -4.86 -8.01 0.05
CA LEU A 46 -3.95 -8.08 -1.10
C LEU A 46 -3.15 -9.39 -1.07
N SER A 47 -3.16 -10.11 -2.18
CA SER A 47 -2.33 -11.30 -2.34
C SER A 47 -0.84 -10.91 -2.48
N PRO A 48 0.07 -11.50 -1.67
CA PRO A 48 1.51 -11.19 -1.70
C PRO A 48 2.19 -11.37 -3.06
N THR A 49 1.62 -12.21 -3.93
CA THR A 49 2.17 -12.50 -5.26
C THR A 49 1.78 -11.47 -6.31
N SER A 50 0.86 -10.55 -5.99
CA SER A 50 0.38 -9.53 -6.92
C SER A 50 1.33 -8.35 -7.03
N LEU A 51 1.52 -7.79 -8.23
CA LEU A 51 2.19 -6.50 -8.41
C LEU A 51 1.54 -5.37 -7.60
N ARG A 52 0.22 -5.44 -7.39
CA ARG A 52 -0.52 -4.45 -6.60
C ARG A 52 -0.16 -4.51 -5.12
N TYR A 53 0.22 -5.67 -4.60
CA TYR A 53 0.70 -5.80 -3.23
C TYR A 53 1.96 -4.95 -3.00
N LEU A 54 2.94 -5.03 -3.90
CA LEU A 54 4.16 -4.24 -3.78
C LEU A 54 3.87 -2.73 -3.83
N VAL A 55 2.94 -2.30 -4.69
CA VAL A 55 2.50 -0.89 -4.76
C VAL A 55 1.77 -0.46 -3.50
N ALA A 56 0.93 -1.32 -2.93
CA ALA A 56 0.21 -1.02 -1.71
C ALA A 56 1.15 -0.91 -0.51
N VAL A 57 2.07 -1.85 -0.34
CA VAL A 57 3.10 -1.78 0.72
C VAL A 57 3.92 -0.51 0.60
N HIS A 58 4.27 -0.10 -0.63
CA HIS A 58 4.94 1.18 -0.88
C HIS A 58 4.13 2.35 -0.37
N VAL A 59 2.84 2.45 -0.75
CA VAL A 59 1.95 3.54 -0.35
C VAL A 59 1.79 3.57 1.17
N LEU A 60 1.48 2.43 1.79
CA LEU A 60 1.30 2.30 3.24
C LEU A 60 2.59 2.61 4.03
N CYS A 61 3.76 2.43 3.43
CA CYS A 61 5.02 2.90 4.01
C CYS A 61 5.19 4.42 3.99
N CYS A 62 4.51 5.12 3.10
CA CYS A 62 4.66 6.58 2.93
C CYS A 62 3.69 7.40 3.78
N ILE A 63 2.60 6.79 4.26
CA ILE A 63 1.54 7.48 5.01
C ILE A 63 1.24 6.75 6.31
N ASN A 64 0.80 7.48 7.34
CA ASN A 64 0.43 6.89 8.63
C ASN A 64 -1.04 6.43 8.63
N GLU A 65 -1.43 5.67 9.65
CA GLU A 65 -2.78 5.12 9.75
C GLU A 65 -3.88 6.19 9.86
N ARG A 66 -3.61 7.32 10.53
CA ARG A 66 -4.57 8.44 10.58
C ARG A 66 -4.82 9.03 9.20
N THR A 67 -3.76 9.20 8.41
CA THR A 67 -3.87 9.66 7.02
C THR A 67 -4.68 8.67 6.20
N ILE A 68 -4.39 7.36 6.29
CA ILE A 68 -5.15 6.32 5.59
C ILE A 68 -6.65 6.41 5.93
N GLU A 69 -6.99 6.53 7.21
CA GLU A 69 -8.38 6.63 7.65
C GLU A 69 -9.06 7.92 7.15
N SER A 70 -8.34 9.04 7.18
CA SER A 70 -8.83 10.30 6.60
C SER A 70 -9.13 10.17 5.10
N LYS A 71 -8.26 9.49 4.33
CA LYS A 71 -8.53 9.20 2.90
C LYS A 71 -9.76 8.34 2.71
N CYS A 72 -9.95 7.32 3.54
CA CYS A 72 -11.15 6.50 3.46
C CYS A 72 -12.42 7.35 3.67
N ARG A 73 -12.42 8.24 4.67
CA ARG A 73 -13.54 9.15 4.93
C ARG A 73 -13.82 10.10 3.76
N VAL A 74 -12.77 10.56 3.05
CA VAL A 74 -12.94 11.36 1.83
C VAL A 74 -13.68 10.55 0.76
N PHE A 75 -13.28 9.31 0.49
CA PHE A 75 -13.99 8.46 -0.46
C PHE A 75 -15.42 8.13 -0.01
N GLU A 76 -15.62 7.87 1.29
CA GLU A 76 -16.96 7.63 1.88
C GLU A 76 -17.87 8.87 1.71
N SER A 77 -17.32 10.09 1.73
CA SER A 77 -18.09 11.32 1.49
C SER A 77 -18.65 11.43 0.06
N PHE A 78 -18.19 10.61 -0.87
CA PHE A 78 -18.78 10.47 -2.22
C PHE A 78 -19.94 9.47 -2.29
N GLY A 79 -20.42 8.98 -1.13
CA GLY A 79 -21.50 8.00 -1.03
C GLY A 79 -21.04 6.55 -1.12
N TRP A 80 -19.73 6.29 -1.04
CA TRP A 80 -19.19 4.93 -1.10
C TRP A 80 -19.19 4.31 0.29
N ASP A 81 -19.59 3.05 0.40
CA ASP A 81 -19.39 2.31 1.65
C ASP A 81 -17.92 1.88 1.83
N ARG A 82 -17.59 1.42 3.04
CA ARG A 82 -16.23 0.99 3.38
C ARG A 82 -15.72 -0.14 2.47
N SER A 83 -16.58 -1.05 2.05
CA SER A 83 -16.20 -2.18 1.21
C SER A 83 -15.80 -1.73 -0.19
N HIS A 84 -16.49 -0.73 -0.75
CA HIS A 84 -16.14 -0.08 -2.01
C HIS A 84 -14.79 0.63 -1.91
N VAL A 85 -14.51 1.32 -0.81
CA VAL A 85 -13.20 1.97 -0.56
C VAL A 85 -12.08 0.94 -0.46
N VAL A 86 -12.29 -0.18 0.24
CA VAL A 86 -11.32 -1.28 0.30
C VAL A 86 -11.09 -1.89 -1.08
N SER A 87 -12.16 -2.08 -1.87
CA SER A 87 -12.07 -2.55 -3.26
C SER A 87 -11.27 -1.59 -4.15
N LEU A 88 -11.46 -0.27 -3.98
CA LEU A 88 -10.70 0.75 -4.67
C LEU A 88 -9.21 0.66 -4.35
N PHE A 89 -8.86 0.59 -3.07
CA PHE A 89 -7.47 0.45 -2.65
C PHE A 89 -6.84 -0.82 -3.25
N ARG A 90 -7.55 -1.96 -3.23
CA ARG A 90 -7.07 -3.21 -3.84
C ARG A 90 -6.80 -3.06 -5.33
N ARG A 91 -7.64 -2.33 -6.06
CA ARG A 91 -7.52 -2.12 -7.51
C ARG A 91 -6.45 -1.08 -7.85
N SER A 92 -6.36 0.00 -7.08
CA SER A 92 -5.48 1.13 -7.34
C SER A 92 -4.94 1.74 -6.04
N PRO A 93 -3.93 1.12 -5.39
CA PRO A 93 -3.41 1.62 -4.11
C PRO A 93 -2.85 3.05 -4.20
N ARG A 94 -2.42 3.48 -5.40
CA ARG A 94 -1.84 4.80 -5.64
C ARG A 94 -2.79 5.96 -5.33
N CYS A 95 -4.12 5.76 -5.39
CA CYS A 95 -5.06 6.84 -5.06
C CYS A 95 -4.94 7.29 -3.59
N PHE A 96 -4.49 6.42 -2.69
CA PHE A 96 -4.24 6.77 -1.28
C PHE A 96 -2.94 7.55 -1.07
N GLY A 97 -2.05 7.57 -2.07
CA GLY A 97 -0.84 8.41 -2.06
C GLY A 97 -1.10 9.87 -2.46
N LEU A 98 -2.29 10.20 -2.97
CA LEU A 98 -2.63 11.56 -3.37
C LEU A 98 -2.96 12.44 -2.16
N GLY A 99 -2.76 13.76 -2.28
CA GLY A 99 -3.30 14.74 -1.33
C GLY A 99 -4.84 14.71 -1.30
N GLU A 100 -5.47 15.06 -0.17
CA GLU A 100 -6.95 14.99 -0.07
C GLU A 100 -7.63 15.93 -1.06
N ARG A 101 -7.00 17.08 -1.32
CA ARG A 101 -7.43 18.05 -2.34
C ARG A 101 -7.40 17.51 -3.78
N ASN A 102 -6.65 16.44 -4.05
CA ASN A 102 -6.58 15.83 -5.38
C ASN A 102 -7.52 14.62 -5.51
N ILE A 103 -8.17 14.23 -4.41
CA ILE A 103 -9.17 13.16 -4.38
C ILE A 103 -10.57 13.74 -4.50
N LYS A 104 -10.81 14.91 -3.89
CA LYS A 104 -11.96 15.78 -4.13
C LYS A 104 -11.81 16.48 -5.46
#